data_AF-V5FRE7-F1
#
_entry.id   AF-V5FRE7-F1
#
_cell.length_a   1.000
_cell.length_b   1.000
_cell.length_c   1.000
_cell.angle_alpha   90.00
_cell.angle_beta   90.00
_cell.angle_gamma   90.00
#
_symmetry.space_group_name_H-M   'P 1'
#
loop_
_entity.id
_entity.type
_entity.pdbx_description
1 polymer ?
#
loop_
_entity_poly.entity_id
_entity_poly.type
_entity_poly.pdbx_seq_one_letter_code
_entity_poly.pdbx_strand_id
1 'polypeptide(L)' 'MDENSASPRLNQYEKGKHTPDIGTLKALADKLGVPLSYFFCEDELSAELVVNLNKLSKSDREKILDITSKMIAESPRD' A
#
# COMPACT_ATOMS: atom_id res chain seq x y z
N MET A 1 31.73 -1.76 7.90
CA MET A 1 30.69 -0.99 7.17
C MET A 1 29.42 -1.22 7.95
N ASP A 2 28.85 -0.16 8.50
CA ASP A 2 27.63 -0.25 9.31
C ASP A 2 26.44 -0.54 8.39
N GLU A 3 25.80 -1.68 8.61
CA GLU A 3 24.58 -2.14 7.93
C GLU A 3 23.40 -1.17 8.16
N ASN A 4 23.57 -0.23 9.09
CA ASN A 4 22.60 0.81 9.45
C ASN A 4 22.87 2.18 8.79
N SER A 5 23.80 2.26 7.83
CA SER A 5 24.08 3.49 7.09
C SER A 5 23.17 3.65 5.86
N ALA A 6 21.85 3.67 6.10
CA ALA A 6 20.91 4.17 5.11
C ALA A 6 21.37 5.56 4.62
N SER A 7 21.20 5.85 3.32
CA SER A 7 21.60 7.15 2.77
C SER A 7 20.97 8.30 3.57
N PRO A 8 21.61 9.48 3.68
CA PRO A 8 21.06 10.60 4.44
C PRO A 8 19.62 10.98 4.06
N ARG A 9 19.19 10.70 2.82
CA ARG A 9 17.81 10.91 2.35
C ARG A 9 16.84 9.86 2.89
N LEU A 10 17.23 8.59 2.91
CA LEU A 10 16.38 7.50 3.40
C LEU A 10 16.10 7.63 4.90
N ASN A 11 17.15 7.94 5.68
CA ASN A 11 17.02 8.23 7.12
C ASN A 11 16.12 9.46 7.42
N GLN A 12 16.04 10.42 6.49
CA GLN A 12 15.12 11.56 6.64
C GLN A 12 13.66 11.18 6.37
N TYR A 13 13.42 10.24 5.45
CA TYR A 13 12.07 9.71 5.18
C TYR A 13 11.59 8.85 6.33
N GLU A 14 12.44 7.96 6.86
CA GLU A 14 12.11 7.09 8.01
C GLU A 14 11.76 7.89 9.26
N LYS A 15 12.39 9.05 9.47
CA LYS A 15 12.12 9.94 10.61
C LYS A 15 10.99 10.95 10.35
N GLY A 16 10.34 10.88 9.19
CA GLY A 16 9.26 11.80 8.81
C GLY A 16 9.70 13.25 8.64
N LYS A 17 11.01 13.52 8.50
CA LYS A 17 11.55 14.89 8.35
C LYS A 17 11.27 15.47 6.97
N HIS A 18 11.19 14.60 5.96
CA HIS A 18 10.76 14.94 4.62
C HIS A 18 9.80 13.87 4.10
N THR A 19 8.82 14.29 3.31
CA THR A 19 7.98 13.37 2.54
C THR A 19 8.66 13.10 1.21
N PRO A 20 8.87 11.82 0.81
CA PRO A 20 9.37 11.52 -0.52
C PRO A 20 8.38 12.01 -1.58
N ASP A 21 8.87 12.42 -2.75
CA ASP A 21 7.98 12.72 -3.87
C ASP A 21 7.34 11.43 -4.42
N ILE A 22 6.28 11.58 -5.23
CA ILE A 22 5.56 10.44 -5.82
C ILE A 22 6.49 9.55 -6.66
N GLY A 23 7.50 10.12 -7.33
CA GLY A 23 8.46 9.36 -8.12
C GLY A 23 9.31 8.43 -7.25
N THR A 24 9.77 8.94 -6.11
CA THR A 24 10.53 8.19 -5.11
C THR A 24 9.66 7.11 -4.47
N LEU A 25 8.43 7.44 -4.08
CA LEU A 25 7.47 6.46 -3.54
C LEU A 25 7.18 5.35 -4.55
N LYS A 26 7.04 5.68 -5.84
CA LYS A 26 6.84 4.67 -6.89
C LYS A 26 8.05 3.76 -7.04
N ALA A 27 9.27 4.31 -7.05
CA ALA A 27 10.48 3.50 -7.11
C ALA A 27 10.64 2.58 -5.90
N LEU A 28 10.25 3.05 -4.70
CA LEU A 28 10.21 2.23 -3.49
C LEU A 28 9.13 1.14 -3.59
N ALA A 29 7.94 1.47 -4.07
CA ALA A 29 6.83 0.54 -4.28
C ALA A 29 7.26 -0.63 -5.19
N ASP A 30 7.87 -0.30 -6.33
CA ASP A 30 8.38 -1.27 -7.31
C ASP A 30 9.44 -2.19 -6.70
N LYS A 31 10.32 -1.65 -5.82
CA LYS A 31 11.35 -2.44 -5.13
C LYS A 31 10.80 -3.33 -4.02
N LEU A 32 9.77 -2.87 -3.32
CA LEU A 32 9.12 -3.62 -2.24
C LEU A 32 8.06 -4.61 -2.77
N GLY A 33 7.69 -4.53 -4.05
CA GLY A 33 6.65 -5.38 -4.64
C GLY A 33 5.24 -5.07 -4.13
N VAL A 34 5.00 -3.82 -3.71
CA VAL A 34 3.72 -3.33 -3.18
C VAL A 34 3.14 -2.26 -4.11
N PRO A 35 1.81 -2.03 -4.12
CA PRO A 35 1.25 -0.93 -4.90
C PRO A 35 1.59 0.42 -4.25
N LEU A 36 1.66 1.49 -5.04
CA LEU A 36 1.90 2.86 -4.54
C LEU A 36 0.89 3.26 -3.45
N SER A 37 -0.35 2.80 -3.53
CA SER A 37 -1.40 3.07 -2.54
C SER A 37 -1.04 2.57 -1.13
N TYR A 38 -0.15 1.58 -1.00
CA TYR A 38 0.31 1.07 0.29
C TYR A 38 0.87 2.16 1.21
N PHE A 39 1.61 3.12 0.66
CA PHE A 39 2.21 4.21 1.45
C PHE A 39 1.20 5.23 1.97
N PHE A 40 -0.07 5.13 1.55
CA PHE A 40 -1.14 6.06 1.92
C PHE A 40 -2.26 5.39 2.72
N CYS A 41 -2.12 4.11 3.05
CA CYS A 41 -3.06 3.40 3.91
C CYS A 41 -2.93 3.90 5.35
N GLU A 42 -4.06 4.19 6.00
CA GLU A 42 -4.09 4.72 7.37
C GLU A 42 -3.95 3.63 8.44
N ASP A 43 -4.27 2.38 8.08
CA ASP A 43 -4.26 1.23 8.97
C ASP A 43 -3.64 -0.01 8.31
N GLU A 44 -3.24 -0.97 9.14
CA GLU A 44 -2.56 -2.20 8.70
C GLU A 44 -3.44 -3.08 7.82
N LEU A 45 -4.76 -3.13 8.09
CA LEU A 45 -5.69 -3.95 7.34
C LEU A 45 -5.88 -3.40 5.91
N SER A 46 -6.06 -2.08 5.75
CA SER A 46 -6.14 -1.48 4.42
C SER A 46 -4.83 -1.63 3.63
N ALA A 47 -3.68 -1.52 4.32
CA ALA A 47 -2.36 -1.74 3.73
C ALA A 47 -2.19 -3.19 3.22
N GLU A 48 -2.58 -4.17 4.02
CA GLU A 48 -2.52 -5.58 3.64
C GLU A 48 -3.48 -5.90 2.49
N LEU A 49 -4.69 -5.34 2.51
CA LEU A 49 -5.68 -5.51 1.45
C LEU A 49 -5.15 -5.02 0.10
N VAL A 50 -4.56 -3.83 0.03
CA VAL A 50 -4.02 -3.32 -1.24
C VAL A 50 -2.85 -4.16 -1.75
N VAL A 51 -2.00 -4.67 -0.85
CA VAL A 51 -0.90 -5.58 -1.22
C VAL A 51 -1.44 -6.89 -1.78
N ASN A 52 -2.44 -7.49 -1.12
CA ASN A 52 -3.05 -8.74 -1.56
C ASN A 52 -3.78 -8.56 -2.90
N LEU A 53 -4.55 -7.47 -3.06
CA LEU A 53 -5.17 -7.13 -4.33
C LEU A 53 -4.14 -7.00 -5.45
N ASN A 54 -2.97 -6.40 -5.20
CA ASN A 54 -1.91 -6.24 -6.20
C ASN A 54 -1.35 -7.58 -6.70
N LYS A 55 -1.38 -8.64 -5.87
CA LYS A 55 -0.90 -9.98 -6.22
C LYS A 55 -1.93 -10.82 -6.98
N LEU A 56 -3.21 -10.45 -6.89
CA LEU A 56 -4.30 -11.20 -7.52
C LEU A 56 -4.42 -10.94 -9.02
N SER A 57 -4.92 -11.95 -9.73
CA SER A 57 -5.33 -11.84 -11.13
C SER A 57 -6.50 -10.85 -11.29
N LYS A 58 -6.70 -10.33 -12.50
CA LYS A 58 -7.84 -9.45 -12.78
C LYS A 58 -9.18 -10.11 -12.42
N SER A 59 -9.37 -11.39 -12.79
CA SER A 59 -10.60 -12.12 -12.49
C SER A 59 -10.84 -12.30 -10.99
N ASP A 60 -9.79 -12.47 -10.18
CA ASP A 60 -9.96 -12.61 -8.73
C ASP A 60 -10.23 -11.26 -8.06
N ARG A 61 -9.65 -10.17 -8.56
CA ARG A 61 -10.00 -8.81 -8.12
C ARG A 61 -11.48 -8.50 -8.41
N GLU A 62 -11.99 -8.89 -9.57
CA GLU A 62 -13.41 -8.72 -9.92
C GLU A 62 -14.34 -9.50 -8.97
N LYS A 63 -13.97 -10.72 -8.57
CA LYS A 63 -14.72 -11.48 -7.55
C LYS A 63 -14.74 -10.77 -6.20
N ILE A 64 -13.61 -10.22 -5.76
CA ILE A 64 -13.56 -9.46 -4.50
C ILE A 64 -14.44 -8.20 -4.58
N LEU A 65 -14.41 -7.50 -5.71
CA LEU A 65 -15.26 -6.34 -5.94
C LEU A 65 -16.74 -6.71 -5.86
N ASP A 66 -17.15 -7.84 -6.43
CA ASP A 66 -18.53 -8.33 -6.34
C ASP A 66 -18.93 -8.67 -4.90
N ILE A 67 -18.09 -9.42 -4.17
CA ILE A 67 -18.34 -9.80 -2.77
C ILE A 67 -18.49 -8.56 -1.88
N THR A 68 -17.57 -7.60 -2.00
CA THR A 68 -17.62 -6.36 -1.20
C THR A 68 -18.83 -5.51 -1.55
N SER A 69 -19.20 -5.43 -2.83
CA SER A 69 -20.41 -4.72 -3.27
C SER A 69 -21.69 -5.34 -2.68
N LYS A 70 -21.76 -6.68 -2.60
CA LYS A 70 -22.88 -7.40 -1.96
C LYS A 70 -22.94 -7.14 -0.46
N MET A 71 -21.80 -7.22 0.24
CA MET A 71 -21.74 -6.93 1.68
C MET A 71 -22.23 -5.52 2.02
N ILE A 72 -21.91 -4.53 1.18
CA ILE A 72 -22.38 -3.15 1.34
C ILE A 72 -23.89 -3.05 1.10
N ALA A 73 -24.43 -3.79 0.12
CA ALA A 73 -25.85 -3.81 -0.18
C ALA A 73 -26.69 -4.52 0.91
N GLU A 74 -26.09 -5.52 1.58
CA GLU A 74 -26.73 -6.33 2.64
C GLU A 74 -26.56 -5.74 4.04
N SER A 75 -25.61 -4.84 4.26
CA SER A 75 -25.53 -4.07 5.50
C SER A 75 -26.72 -3.13 5.62
N PRO A 76 -27.48 -3.16 6.73
CA PRO A 76 -28.45 -2.11 7.03
C PRO A 76 -27.71 -0.77 6.98
N ARG A 77 -28.23 0.17 6.17
CA ARG A 77 -27.82 1.56 6.30
C ARG A 77 -28.40 2.04 7.63
N ASP A 78 -27.57 2.10 8.66
CA ASP A 78 -27.88 2.87 9.86
C ASP A 78 -28.06 4.35 9.53
#